data_AF-A0A835HY45-F1
#
_entry.id   AF-A0A835HY45-F1
#
_cell.length_a   1.000
_cell.length_b   1.000
_cell.length_c   1.000
_cell.angle_alpha   90.00
_cell.angle_beta   90.00
_cell.angle_gamma   90.00
#
_symmetry.space_group_name_H-M   'P 1'
#
loop_
_entity.id
_entity.type
_entity.pdbx_description
1 polymer ?
#
loop_
_entity_poly.entity_id
_entity_poly.type
_entity_poly.pdbx_seq_one_letter_code
_entity_poly.pdbx_strand_id
1 'polypeptide(L)'
;MSPRVEESMSVVNNEILQRHLLELTTNFLAPFGPYLRATTPSERASPFFDPPPLPTFNANEFLESLSARGTGKFLSKRMRANWLDLYRRFLKGHNFMPWFQRRRTVAEQEQHRLWRQARLRTEIQQYLLKMSELEIVDSFNVIEKHLLVEIQLQHSGRSSADSVVACQKLKGDLQAVFKVLPKDMQHLLLFNPQTAALLQGSLEVTKVLGHPSIQVEVVSPHSPR
;
A
#
# COMPACT_ATOMS: atom_id res chain seq x y z
N MET A 1 36.00 -21.29 36.11
CA MET A 1 34.54 -21.05 35.98
C MET A 1 33.95 -22.26 35.27
N SER A 2 32.72 -22.71 35.61
CA SER A 2 32.10 -23.86 34.95
C SER A 2 31.62 -23.45 33.55
N PRO A 3 31.85 -24.25 32.49
CA PRO A 3 31.50 -23.90 31.11
C PRO A 3 30.01 -23.54 30.93
N ARG A 4 29.13 -24.13 31.73
CA ARG A 4 27.68 -23.83 31.73
C ARG A 4 27.34 -22.45 32.27
N VAL A 5 28.14 -21.93 33.22
CA VAL A 5 27.98 -20.59 33.78
C VAL A 5 28.55 -19.54 32.81
N GLU A 6 29.64 -19.86 32.11
CA GLU A 6 30.24 -19.00 31.09
C GLU A 6 29.35 -18.87 29.83
N GLU A 7 28.70 -19.96 29.42
CA GLU A 7 27.68 -19.97 28.36
C GLU A 7 26.43 -19.18 28.76
N SER A 8 25.95 -19.33 30.00
CA SER A 8 24.80 -18.56 30.50
C SER A 8 25.11 -17.06 30.59
N MET A 9 26.32 -16.69 31.01
CA MET A 9 26.75 -15.28 31.06
C MET A 9 26.96 -14.68 29.67
N SER A 10 27.47 -15.46 28.70
CA SER A 10 27.66 -14.98 27.33
C SER A 10 26.33 -14.75 26.60
N VAL A 11 25.32 -15.61 26.82
CA VAL A 11 23.95 -15.41 26.31
C VAL A 11 23.34 -14.12 26.87
N VAL A 12 23.42 -13.90 28.19
CA VAL A 12 22.90 -12.69 28.83
C VAL A 12 23.61 -11.43 28.31
N ASN A 13 24.93 -11.48 28.13
CA ASN A 13 25.70 -10.37 27.57
C ASN A 13 25.29 -10.06 26.13
N ASN A 14 25.08 -11.09 25.30
CA ASN A 14 24.60 -10.92 23.93
C ASN A 14 23.22 -10.28 23.88
N GLU A 15 22.28 -10.69 24.74
CA GLU A 15 20.97 -10.05 24.79
C GLU A 15 21.04 -8.59 25.22
N ILE A 16 21.90 -8.26 26.20
CA ILE A 16 22.11 -6.87 26.64
C ILE A 16 22.63 -6.02 25.48
N LEU A 17 23.62 -6.53 24.74
CA LEU A 17 24.17 -5.85 23.56
C LEU A 17 23.11 -5.67 22.46
N GLN A 18 22.32 -6.71 22.16
CA GLN A 18 21.26 -6.65 21.17
C GLN A 18 20.20 -5.61 21.55
N ARG A 19 19.74 -5.60 22.81
CA ARG A 19 18.79 -4.60 23.31
C ARG A 19 19.35 -3.19 23.20
N HIS A 20 20.61 -2.99 23.56
CA HIS A 20 21.27 -1.69 23.46
C HIS A 20 21.39 -1.19 22.01
N LEU A 21 21.83 -2.04 21.08
CA LEU A 21 21.95 -1.71 19.66
C LEU A 21 20.58 -1.48 19.02
N LEU A 22 19.57 -2.24 19.41
CA LEU A 22 18.19 -2.04 18.97
C LEU A 22 17.66 -0.69 19.44
N GLU A 23 17.89 -0.32 20.70
CA GLU A 23 17.51 0.98 21.25
C GLU A 23 18.20 2.13 20.49
N LEU A 24 19.52 2.02 20.29
CA LEU A 24 20.30 2.99 19.50
C LEU A 24 19.73 3.17 18.10
N THR A 25 19.51 2.06 17.39
CA THR A 25 19.04 2.07 16.01
C THR A 25 17.61 2.60 15.91
N THR A 26 16.73 2.19 16.82
CA THR A 26 15.33 2.64 16.84
C THR A 26 15.24 4.14 17.05
N ASN A 27 15.99 4.69 18.02
CA ASN A 27 16.00 6.12 18.28
C ASN A 27 16.68 6.92 17.18
N PHE A 28 17.77 6.40 16.60
CA PHE A 28 18.44 7.03 15.47
C PHE A 28 17.51 7.14 14.25
N LEU A 29 16.72 6.10 13.97
CA LEU A 29 15.82 6.05 12.81
C LEU A 29 14.45 6.69 13.07
N ALA A 30 14.11 7.03 14.32
CA ALA A 30 12.82 7.62 14.68
C ALA A 30 12.41 8.86 13.85
N PRO A 31 13.33 9.78 13.49
CA PRO A 31 12.98 10.94 12.67
C PRO A 31 12.45 10.62 11.27
N PHE A 32 12.70 9.42 10.74
CA PHE A 32 12.15 8.98 9.45
C PHE A 32 10.69 8.51 9.56
N GLY A 33 10.17 8.35 10.79
CA GLY A 33 8.83 7.84 11.05
C GLY A 33 7.70 8.48 10.23
N PRO A 34 7.65 9.82 10.09
CA PRO A 34 6.61 10.48 9.29
C PRO A 34 6.56 10.05 7.81
N TYR A 35 7.69 9.67 7.21
CA TYR A 35 7.77 9.25 5.81
C TYR A 35 7.45 7.76 5.61
N LEU A 36 7.36 7.00 6.71
CA LEU A 36 7.28 5.55 6.75
C LEU A 36 6.05 5.07 7.56
N ARG A 37 5.06 5.94 7.75
CA ARG A 37 3.86 5.64 8.53
C ARG A 37 2.66 5.54 7.60
N ALA A 38 2.00 4.38 7.63
CA ALA A 38 0.71 4.19 6.99
C ALA A 38 -0.34 5.12 7.60
N THR A 39 -1.17 5.73 6.75
CA THR A 39 -2.30 6.56 7.18
C THR A 39 -3.61 5.77 7.07
N THR A 40 -4.54 6.01 7.98
CA THR A 40 -5.93 5.55 7.86
C THR A 40 -6.79 6.68 7.31
N PRO A 41 -7.89 6.38 6.59
CA PRO A 41 -8.86 7.42 6.27
C PRO A 41 -9.36 8.02 7.60
N SER A 42 -9.30 9.34 7.72
CA SER A 42 -9.84 10.03 8.90
C SER A 42 -11.35 9.83 8.98
N GLU A 43 -11.96 9.88 10.16
CA GLU A 43 -13.42 9.71 10.33
C GLU A 43 -14.28 10.66 9.47
N ARG A 44 -13.71 11.80 9.05
CA ARG A 44 -14.37 12.77 8.16
C ARG A 44 -14.10 12.53 6.67
N ALA A 45 -13.08 11.77 6.33
CA ALA A 45 -12.71 11.48 4.95
C ALA A 45 -13.39 10.19 4.52
N SER A 46 -14.04 10.23 3.35
CA SER A 46 -14.61 9.03 2.76
C SER A 46 -13.50 7.99 2.48
N PRO A 47 -13.68 6.73 2.89
CA PRO A 47 -12.71 5.67 2.60
C PRO A 47 -12.79 5.23 1.12
N PHE A 48 -13.75 5.76 0.35
CA PHE A 48 -13.98 5.44 -1.06
C PHE A 48 -13.15 6.30 -2.03
N PHE A 49 -12.12 6.99 -1.54
CA PHE A 49 -11.08 7.61 -2.36
C PHE A 49 -9.80 6.78 -2.36
N ASP A 50 -8.90 7.04 -3.32
CA ASP A 50 -7.57 6.44 -3.31
C ASP A 50 -6.79 6.91 -2.06
N PRO A 51 -6.01 6.02 -1.39
CA PRO A 51 -5.19 6.41 -0.25
C PRO A 51 -4.19 7.51 -0.64
N PRO A 52 -4.00 8.56 0.18
CA PRO A 52 -3.05 9.60 -0.13
C PRO A 52 -1.63 9.01 -0.16
N PRO A 53 -0.76 9.44 -1.09
CA PRO A 53 0.60 8.96 -1.14
C PRO A 53 1.33 9.30 0.16
N LEU A 54 2.25 8.42 0.59
CA LEU A 54 3.11 8.73 1.73
C LEU A 54 3.93 9.99 1.45
N PRO A 55 4.28 10.79 2.49
CA PRO A 55 5.06 12.00 2.32
C PRO A 55 6.34 11.76 1.50
N THR A 56 6.65 12.64 0.56
CA THR A 56 7.89 12.58 -0.21
C THR A 56 9.08 12.80 0.71
N PHE A 57 10.21 12.15 0.42
CA PHE A 57 11.41 12.30 1.22
C PHE A 57 12.42 13.18 0.48
N ASN A 58 12.78 14.31 1.10
CA ASN A 58 13.87 15.17 0.64
C ASN A 58 14.95 15.25 1.72
N ALA A 59 16.18 14.91 1.37
CA ALA A 59 17.29 14.86 2.33
C ALA A 59 17.65 16.23 2.93
N ASN A 60 17.55 17.31 2.15
CA ASN A 60 17.89 18.65 2.61
C ASN A 60 16.82 19.17 3.57
N GLU A 61 15.55 19.09 3.18
CA GLU A 61 14.40 19.47 4.04
C GLU A 61 14.38 18.63 5.31
N PHE A 62 14.69 17.33 5.22
CA PHE A 62 14.83 16.47 6.38
C PHE A 62 15.90 16.99 7.34
N LEU A 63 17.12 17.27 6.86
CA LEU A 63 18.22 17.76 7.70
C LEU A 63 17.93 19.16 8.28
N GLU A 64 17.28 20.04 7.53
CA GLU A 64 16.84 21.36 7.99
C GLU A 64 15.77 21.27 9.07
N SER A 65 14.74 20.44 8.87
CA SER A 65 13.71 20.22 9.88
C SER A 65 14.28 19.60 11.16
N LEU A 66 15.27 18.71 11.01
CA LEU A 66 15.92 18.04 12.11
C LEU A 66 16.83 19.00 12.88
N SER A 67 17.59 19.86 12.20
CA SER A 67 18.41 20.90 12.83
C SER A 67 17.55 21.92 13.59
N ALA A 68 16.43 22.34 13.00
CA ALA A 68 15.48 23.26 13.64
C ALA A 68 14.81 22.68 14.89
N ARG A 69 14.47 21.38 14.88
CA ARG A 69 13.93 20.67 16.05
C ARG A 69 14.97 20.50 17.18
N GLY A 70 16.25 20.53 16.83
CA GLY A 70 17.37 20.31 17.74
C GLY A 70 17.64 18.83 18.04
N THR A 71 18.72 18.59 18.78
CA THR A 71 19.13 17.24 19.16
C THR A 71 18.08 16.60 20.08
N GLY A 72 17.45 15.52 19.61
CA GLY A 72 16.46 14.79 20.41
C GLY A 72 17.06 14.28 21.74
N LYS A 73 16.22 14.15 22.77
CA LYS A 73 16.63 13.76 24.14
C LYS A 73 17.50 12.49 24.21
N PHE A 74 17.34 11.59 23.24
CA PHE A 74 18.13 10.37 23.14
C PHE A 74 19.58 10.66 22.74
N LEU A 75 19.76 11.39 21.62
CA LEU A 75 21.07 11.71 21.09
C LEU A 75 21.82 12.70 21.98
N SER A 76 21.11 13.64 22.59
CA SER A 76 21.73 14.63 23.50
C SER A 76 22.43 13.98 24.69
N LYS A 77 21.94 12.84 25.19
CA LYS A 77 22.55 12.09 26.30
C LYS A 77 23.79 11.29 25.90
N ARG A 78 23.91 10.92 24.61
CA ARG A 78 24.93 9.98 24.13
C ARG A 78 25.97 10.63 23.22
N MET A 79 25.68 11.80 22.65
CA MET A 79 26.55 12.47 21.70
C MET A 79 26.53 13.98 21.91
N ARG A 80 27.72 14.54 22.20
CA ARG A 80 27.89 15.96 22.55
C ARG A 80 28.05 16.87 21.32
N ALA A 81 28.47 16.34 20.18
CA ALA A 81 28.72 17.11 18.95
C ALA A 81 28.46 16.27 17.69
N ASN A 82 28.35 16.94 16.52
CA ASN A 82 28.32 16.35 15.17
C ASN A 82 27.16 15.38 14.87
N TRP A 83 26.08 15.43 15.64
CA TRP A 83 24.92 14.56 15.43
C TRP A 83 24.23 14.77 14.09
N LEU A 84 24.22 16.00 13.56
CA LEU A 84 23.65 16.27 12.24
C LEU A 84 24.52 15.69 11.11
N ASP A 85 25.85 15.68 11.28
CA ASP A 85 26.77 15.08 10.31
C ASP A 85 26.61 13.55 10.25
N LEU A 86 26.28 12.91 11.37
CA LEU A 86 25.94 11.48 11.40
C LEU A 86 24.76 11.18 10.47
N TYR A 87 23.68 11.97 10.53
CA TYR A 87 22.57 11.84 9.59
C TYR A 87 23.00 12.12 8.16
N ARG A 88 23.80 13.17 7.91
CA ARG A 88 24.29 13.49 6.56
C ARG A 88 25.08 12.33 5.95
N ARG A 89 25.96 11.69 6.72
CA ARG A 89 26.72 10.51 6.27
C ARG A 89 25.82 9.30 6.07
N PHE A 90 24.87 9.08 6.98
CA PHE A 90 23.92 7.98 6.86
C PHE A 90 23.09 8.08 5.57
N LEU A 91 22.53 9.26 5.27
CA LEU A 91 21.76 9.51 4.05
C LEU A 91 22.55 9.27 2.76
N LYS A 92 23.86 9.56 2.79
CA LYS A 92 24.79 9.29 1.67
C LYS A 92 25.29 7.84 1.64
N GLY A 93 25.03 7.06 2.69
CA GLY A 93 25.50 5.69 2.81
C GLY A 93 24.76 4.75 1.86
N HIS A 94 25.47 3.76 1.33
CA HIS A 94 24.94 2.76 0.40
C HIS A 94 23.72 1.98 0.94
N ASN A 95 23.59 1.88 2.26
CA ASN A 95 22.52 1.14 2.91
C ASN A 95 21.21 1.94 3.08
N PHE A 96 21.27 3.28 3.03
CA PHE A 96 20.11 4.10 3.38
C PHE A 96 18.98 3.93 2.38
N MET A 97 19.24 4.16 1.09
CA MET A 97 18.17 4.16 0.09
C MET A 97 17.47 2.78 -0.04
N PRO A 98 18.20 1.65 -0.11
CA PRO A 98 17.55 0.33 -0.13
C PRO A 98 16.73 0.05 1.14
N TRP A 99 17.25 0.42 2.32
CA TRP A 99 16.52 0.30 3.58
C TRP A 99 15.24 1.14 3.58
N PHE A 100 15.36 2.41 3.17
CA PHE A 100 14.26 3.38 3.17
C PHE A 100 13.14 2.94 2.23
N GLN A 101 13.48 2.53 1.00
CA GLN A 101 12.53 2.01 0.02
C GLN A 101 11.82 0.76 0.54
N ARG A 102 12.55 -0.21 1.10
CA ARG A 102 11.93 -1.42 1.66
C ARG A 102 10.93 -1.08 2.77
N ARG A 103 11.32 -0.19 3.70
CA ARG A 103 10.43 0.25 4.78
C ARG A 103 9.22 1.02 4.25
N ARG A 104 9.41 1.82 3.21
CA ARG A 104 8.34 2.58 2.56
C ARG A 104 7.33 1.66 1.88
N THR A 105 7.80 0.67 1.13
CA THR A 105 6.92 -0.34 0.50
C THR A 105 6.07 -1.08 1.55
N VAL A 106 6.65 -1.45 2.69
CA VAL A 106 5.89 -2.06 3.79
C VAL A 106 4.82 -1.10 4.34
N ALA A 107 5.15 0.18 4.52
CA ALA A 107 4.19 1.17 4.97
C ALA A 107 3.07 1.44 3.95
N GLU A 108 3.38 1.44 2.65
CA GLU A 108 2.40 1.58 1.57
C GLU A 108 1.46 0.36 1.52
N GLN A 109 1.99 -0.85 1.63
CA GLN A 109 1.19 -2.08 1.72
C GLN A 109 0.27 -2.07 2.93
N GLU A 110 0.79 -1.67 4.10
CA GLU A 110 -0.01 -1.55 5.32
C GLU A 110 -1.10 -0.47 5.17
N GLN A 111 -0.79 0.65 4.52
CA GLN A 111 -1.78 1.67 4.21
C GLN A 111 -2.89 1.11 3.32
N HIS A 112 -2.56 0.43 2.23
CA HIS A 112 -3.57 -0.21 1.38
C HIS A 112 -4.43 -1.21 2.15
N ARG A 113 -3.83 -2.00 3.06
CA ARG A 113 -4.55 -2.94 3.92
C ARG A 113 -5.54 -2.22 4.84
N LEU A 114 -5.11 -1.14 5.50
CA LEU A 114 -5.94 -0.34 6.40
C LEU A 114 -7.10 0.34 5.66
N TRP A 115 -6.82 0.90 4.49
CA TRP A 115 -7.85 1.55 3.65
C TRP A 115 -8.86 0.55 3.10
N ARG A 116 -8.41 -0.64 2.69
CA ARG A 116 -9.31 -1.75 2.34
C ARG A 116 -10.23 -2.08 3.51
N GLN A 117 -9.66 -2.28 4.70
CA GLN A 117 -10.44 -2.61 5.89
C GLN A 117 -11.45 -1.52 6.26
N ALA A 118 -11.08 -0.24 6.12
CA ALA A 118 -11.98 0.88 6.36
C ALA A 118 -13.16 0.89 5.39
N ARG A 119 -12.93 0.67 4.09
CA ARG A 119 -14.02 0.57 3.09
C ARG A 119 -15.00 -0.54 3.42
N LEU A 120 -14.49 -1.74 3.75
CA LEU A 120 -15.34 -2.90 4.03
C LEU A 120 -16.20 -2.72 5.29
N ARG A 121 -15.73 -1.92 6.25
CA ARG A 121 -16.48 -1.61 7.48
C ARG A 121 -17.45 -0.44 7.34
N THR A 122 -17.35 0.33 6.26
CA THR A 122 -18.10 1.58 6.12
C THR A 122 -19.36 1.38 5.29
N GLU A 123 -20.47 1.90 5.79
CA GLU A 123 -21.74 1.96 5.05
C GLU A 123 -21.73 3.17 4.12
N ILE A 124 -21.63 2.93 2.81
CA ILE A 124 -21.48 4.00 1.81
C ILE A 124 -22.65 4.98 1.80
N GLN A 125 -23.85 4.51 2.13
CA GLN A 125 -25.09 5.31 2.16
C GLN A 125 -24.97 6.53 3.09
N GLN A 126 -24.16 6.44 4.15
CA GLN A 126 -23.96 7.55 5.09
C GLN A 126 -23.17 8.72 4.47
N TYR A 127 -22.42 8.46 3.40
CA TYR A 127 -21.57 9.43 2.71
C TYR A 127 -22.24 9.99 1.46
N LEU A 128 -23.04 9.17 0.74
CA LEU A 128 -23.69 9.57 -0.51
C LEU A 128 -24.53 10.84 -0.38
N LEU A 129 -25.20 11.07 0.76
CA LEU A 129 -26.02 12.25 1.00
C LEU A 129 -25.21 13.56 1.16
N LYS A 130 -23.91 13.46 1.45
CA LYS A 130 -23.02 14.61 1.70
C LYS A 130 -22.04 14.86 0.56
N MET A 131 -21.94 13.92 -0.37
CA MET A 131 -21.03 13.99 -1.52
C MET A 131 -21.67 14.78 -2.65
N SER A 132 -20.86 15.58 -3.33
CA SER A 132 -21.19 16.12 -4.64
C SER A 132 -21.25 15.01 -5.69
N GLU A 133 -21.94 15.27 -6.81
CA GLU A 133 -22.03 14.31 -7.91
C GLU A 133 -20.66 13.84 -8.40
N LEU A 134 -19.68 14.75 -8.50
CA LEU A 134 -18.30 14.44 -8.86
C LEU A 134 -17.67 13.44 -7.88
N GLU A 135 -17.82 13.66 -6.58
CA GLU A 135 -17.30 12.76 -5.54
C GLU A 135 -17.99 11.39 -5.56
N ILE A 136 -19.27 11.34 -5.94
CA ILE A 136 -20.02 10.08 -6.12
C ILE A 136 -19.46 9.30 -7.32
N VAL A 137 -19.18 9.98 -8.43
CA VAL A 137 -18.54 9.37 -9.61
C VAL A 137 -17.11 8.89 -9.29
N ASP A 138 -16.32 9.69 -8.58
CA ASP A 138 -14.97 9.28 -8.15
C ASP A 138 -15.02 8.06 -7.23
N SER A 139 -15.96 8.05 -6.28
CA SER A 139 -16.20 6.89 -5.41
C SER A 139 -16.60 5.65 -6.21
N PHE A 140 -17.44 5.80 -7.25
CA PHE A 140 -17.81 4.71 -8.15
C PHE A 140 -16.56 4.08 -8.79
N ASN A 141 -15.71 4.92 -9.41
CA ASN A 141 -14.49 4.47 -10.09
C ASN A 141 -13.52 3.77 -9.14
N VAL A 142 -13.36 4.28 -7.92
CA VAL A 142 -12.49 3.67 -6.90
C VAL A 142 -13.04 2.32 -6.44
N ILE A 143 -14.36 2.22 -6.19
CA ILE A 143 -15.00 0.96 -5.78
C ILE A 143 -14.90 -0.07 -6.91
N GLU A 144 -15.15 0.33 -8.15
CA GLU A 144 -15.03 -0.52 -9.33
C GLU A 144 -13.60 -1.07 -9.47
N LYS A 145 -12.60 -0.19 -9.46
CA LYS A 145 -11.17 -0.55 -9.51
C LYS A 145 -10.81 -1.58 -8.44
N HIS A 146 -11.28 -1.38 -7.21
CA HIS A 146 -10.97 -2.30 -6.11
C HIS A 146 -11.76 -3.60 -6.17
N LEU A 147 -13.01 -3.58 -6.65
CA LEU A 147 -13.78 -4.79 -6.89
C LEU A 147 -13.09 -5.68 -7.93
N LEU A 148 -12.59 -5.10 -9.02
CA LEU A 148 -11.83 -5.84 -10.04
C LEU A 148 -10.56 -6.50 -9.46
N VAL A 149 -9.84 -5.79 -8.59
CA VAL A 149 -8.66 -6.36 -7.90
C VAL A 149 -9.05 -7.56 -7.05
N GLU A 150 -10.14 -7.47 -6.28
CA GLU A 150 -10.60 -8.59 -5.45
C GLU A 150 -11.06 -9.79 -6.29
N ILE A 151 -11.79 -9.58 -7.38
CA ILE A 151 -12.21 -10.65 -8.30
C ILE A 151 -10.98 -11.34 -8.91
N GLN A 152 -9.98 -10.57 -9.35
CA GLN A 152 -8.75 -11.14 -9.89
C GLN A 152 -7.98 -11.98 -8.86
N LEU A 153 -7.96 -11.54 -7.59
CA LEU A 153 -7.34 -12.29 -6.50
C LEU A 153 -8.04 -13.62 -6.25
N GLN A 154 -9.38 -13.65 -6.32
CA GLN A 154 -10.16 -14.88 -6.22
C GLN A 154 -9.80 -15.90 -7.31
N HIS A 155 -9.64 -15.41 -8.55
CA HIS A 155 -9.35 -16.25 -9.71
C HIS A 155 -7.91 -16.79 -9.72
N SER A 156 -6.96 -16.07 -9.12
CA SER A 156 -5.56 -16.50 -9.03
C SER A 156 -5.27 -17.59 -7.98
N GLY A 157 -6.30 -18.16 -7.34
CA GLY A 157 -6.14 -19.19 -6.29
C GLY A 157 -5.58 -18.64 -4.96
N ARG A 158 -5.46 -17.32 -4.81
CA ARG A 158 -5.15 -16.63 -3.54
C ARG A 158 -6.40 -16.19 -2.79
N SER A 159 -7.54 -16.78 -3.13
CA SER A 159 -8.84 -16.47 -2.51
C SER A 159 -8.81 -16.78 -1.01
N SER A 160 -8.92 -15.74 -0.19
CA SER A 160 -9.25 -15.88 1.24
C SER A 160 -10.75 -15.67 1.45
N ALA A 161 -11.29 -16.19 2.55
CA ALA A 161 -12.68 -15.90 2.95
C ALA A 161 -12.94 -14.38 3.00
N ASP A 162 -11.94 -13.61 3.41
CA ASP A 162 -11.99 -12.14 3.46
C ASP A 162 -12.15 -11.50 2.07
N SER A 163 -11.62 -12.12 1.00
CA SER A 163 -11.76 -11.60 -0.37
C SER A 163 -13.17 -11.83 -0.93
N VAL A 164 -13.81 -12.94 -0.59
CA VAL A 164 -15.21 -13.21 -0.98
C VAL A 164 -16.16 -12.20 -0.33
N VAL A 165 -16.01 -11.99 0.98
CA VAL A 165 -16.77 -10.97 1.71
C VAL A 165 -16.49 -9.57 1.16
N ALA A 166 -15.23 -9.26 0.85
CA ALA A 166 -14.86 -7.98 0.25
C ALA A 166 -15.54 -7.74 -1.10
N CYS A 167 -15.53 -8.72 -2.00
CA CYS A 167 -16.22 -8.62 -3.30
C CYS A 167 -17.72 -8.37 -3.13
N GLN A 168 -18.39 -9.10 -2.24
CA GLN A 168 -19.82 -8.95 -2.02
C GLN A 168 -20.15 -7.55 -1.48
N LYS A 169 -19.38 -7.06 -0.50
CA LYS A 169 -19.55 -5.71 0.06
C LYS A 169 -19.32 -4.63 -1.00
N LEU A 170 -18.21 -4.68 -1.72
CA LEU A 170 -17.87 -3.71 -2.76
C LEU A 170 -18.89 -3.70 -3.91
N LYS A 171 -19.42 -4.87 -4.29
CA LYS A 171 -20.49 -4.96 -5.29
C LYS A 171 -21.78 -4.29 -4.81
N GLY A 172 -22.15 -4.51 -3.54
CA GLY A 172 -23.29 -3.83 -2.92
C GLY A 172 -23.10 -2.30 -2.88
N ASP A 173 -21.90 -1.84 -2.51
CA ASP A 173 -21.55 -0.42 -2.49
C ASP A 173 -21.57 0.19 -3.89
N LEU A 174 -21.07 -0.52 -4.91
CA LEU A 174 -21.08 -0.08 -6.31
C LEU A 174 -22.52 0.12 -6.81
N GLN A 175 -23.41 -0.83 -6.52
CA GLN A 175 -24.84 -0.73 -6.87
C GLN A 175 -25.54 0.42 -6.13
N ALA A 176 -25.17 0.66 -4.87
CA ALA A 176 -25.67 1.80 -4.10
C ALA A 176 -25.31 3.14 -4.74
N VAL A 177 -24.03 3.31 -5.10
CA VAL A 177 -23.52 4.51 -5.79
C VAL A 177 -24.21 4.71 -7.13
N PHE A 178 -24.30 3.64 -7.93
CA PHE A 178 -24.94 3.67 -9.25
C PHE A 178 -26.38 4.18 -9.21
N LYS A 179 -27.18 3.76 -8.21
CA LYS A 179 -28.58 4.16 -8.07
C LYS A 179 -28.77 5.65 -7.74
N VAL A 180 -27.79 6.28 -7.11
CA VAL A 180 -27.85 7.70 -6.72
C VAL A 180 -27.41 8.63 -7.85
N LEU A 181 -26.58 8.14 -8.78
CA LEU A 181 -26.12 8.93 -9.92
C LEU A 181 -27.27 9.36 -10.84
N PRO A 182 -27.18 10.54 -11.50
CA PRO A 182 -28.10 10.94 -12.55
C PRO A 182 -28.18 9.93 -13.71
N LYS A 183 -29.32 9.90 -14.42
CA LYS A 183 -29.59 8.90 -15.47
C LYS A 183 -28.58 8.97 -16.62
N ASP A 184 -28.22 10.18 -17.04
CA ASP A 184 -27.19 10.41 -18.05
C ASP A 184 -25.84 9.81 -17.63
N MET A 185 -25.41 10.02 -16.38
CA MET A 185 -24.18 9.41 -15.85
C MET A 185 -24.29 7.89 -15.76
N GLN A 186 -25.42 7.35 -15.31
CA GLN A 186 -25.68 5.90 -15.31
C GLN A 186 -25.56 5.31 -16.71
N HIS A 187 -26.13 5.99 -17.71
CA HIS A 187 -26.06 5.55 -19.10
C HIS A 187 -24.61 5.55 -19.58
N LEU A 188 -23.84 6.62 -19.30
CA LEU A 188 -22.41 6.71 -19.62
C LEU A 188 -21.59 5.57 -19.02
N LEU A 189 -21.82 5.24 -17.75
CA LEU A 189 -21.14 4.13 -17.08
C LEU A 189 -21.51 2.76 -17.67
N LEU A 190 -22.76 2.58 -18.10
CA LEU A 190 -23.23 1.34 -18.73
C LEU A 190 -22.72 1.12 -20.16
N PHE A 191 -22.18 2.15 -20.84
CA PHE A 191 -21.49 1.95 -22.12
C PHE A 191 -20.22 1.10 -21.95
N ASN A 192 -19.63 1.05 -20.76
CA ASN A 192 -18.54 0.14 -20.47
C ASN A 192 -19.10 -1.27 -20.18
N PRO A 193 -18.80 -2.28 -21.02
CA PRO A 193 -19.32 -3.63 -20.84
C PRO A 193 -18.84 -4.29 -19.54
N GLN A 194 -17.66 -3.93 -19.04
CA GLN A 194 -17.14 -4.45 -17.77
C GLN A 194 -17.96 -3.93 -16.59
N THR A 195 -18.25 -2.63 -16.59
CA THR A 195 -19.09 -1.97 -15.59
C THR A 195 -20.51 -2.54 -15.59
N ALA A 196 -21.10 -2.74 -16.78
CA ALA A 196 -22.40 -3.37 -16.91
C ALA A 196 -22.43 -4.80 -16.36
N ALA A 197 -21.40 -5.61 -16.64
CA ALA A 197 -21.27 -6.97 -16.14
C ALA A 197 -21.14 -7.03 -14.60
N LEU A 198 -20.36 -6.11 -14.00
CA LEU A 198 -20.21 -5.99 -12.55
C LEU A 198 -21.54 -5.68 -11.86
N LEU A 199 -22.35 -4.77 -12.43
CA LEU A 199 -23.64 -4.36 -11.88
C LEU A 199 -24.73 -5.42 -12.04
N GLN A 200 -24.76 -6.12 -13.19
CA GLN A 200 -25.70 -7.21 -13.49
C GLN A 200 -25.37 -8.52 -12.76
N GLY A 201 -24.17 -8.60 -12.16
CA GLY A 201 -23.74 -9.75 -11.38
C GLY A 201 -23.34 -10.97 -12.19
N SER A 202 -23.13 -10.79 -13.50
CA SER A 202 -22.63 -11.80 -14.42
C SER A 202 -21.17 -11.48 -14.72
N LEU A 203 -20.25 -11.87 -13.82
CA LEU A 203 -18.84 -11.95 -14.18
C LEU A 203 -18.45 -13.42 -14.29
N GLU A 204 -19.03 -14.12 -15.27
CA GLU A 204 -18.23 -15.11 -15.99
C GLU A 204 -17.47 -14.35 -17.06
N VAL A 205 -16.23 -13.95 -16.76
CA VAL A 205 -15.34 -13.36 -17.77
C VAL A 205 -15.11 -14.42 -18.83
N THR A 206 -15.88 -14.34 -19.92
CA THR A 206 -15.65 -15.13 -21.11
C THR A 206 -14.28 -14.73 -21.66
N LYS A 207 -13.32 -15.64 -21.46
CA LYS A 207 -12.20 -15.99 -22.34
C LYS A 207 -12.19 -15.26 -23.70
N VAL A 208 -11.79 -13.99 -23.77
CA VAL A 208 -11.39 -13.36 -25.05
C VAL A 208 -10.25 -12.36 -24.81
N LEU A 209 -9.06 -12.92 -24.59
CA LEU A 209 -7.86 -12.41 -25.25
C LEU A 209 -6.98 -13.63 -25.59
N GLY A 210 -7.51 -14.45 -26.50
CA GLY A 210 -6.72 -15.48 -27.17
C GLY A 210 -5.73 -14.78 -28.09
N HIS A 211 -4.45 -14.86 -27.73
CA HIS A 211 -3.37 -14.67 -28.68
C HIS A 211 -3.64 -15.57 -29.91
N PRO A 212 -3.65 -15.05 -31.15
CA PRO A 212 -3.52 -15.91 -32.29
C PRO A 212 -2.08 -16.41 -32.33
N SER A 213 -1.89 -17.67 -31.93
CA SER A 213 -0.71 -18.46 -32.31
C SER A 213 -0.65 -18.51 -33.82
N ILE A 214 0.21 -17.69 -34.42
CA ILE A 214 0.63 -17.86 -35.80
C ILE A 214 1.58 -19.04 -35.81
N GLN A 215 1.09 -20.20 -36.23
CA GLN A 215 1.93 -21.31 -36.65
C GLN A 215 2.64 -20.86 -37.94
N VAL A 216 3.94 -20.62 -37.86
CA VAL A 216 4.79 -20.46 -39.04
C VAL A 216 5.19 -21.86 -39.47
N GLU A 217 4.54 -22.32 -40.53
CA GLU A 217 4.84 -23.54 -41.28
C GLU A 217 6.25 -23.40 -41.90
N VAL A 218 7.19 -24.19 -41.40
CA VAL A 218 8.54 -24.31 -41.98
C VAL A 218 8.45 -25.19 -43.21
N VAL A 219 8.35 -24.57 -44.38
CA VAL A 219 8.55 -25.23 -45.67
C VAL A 219 10.04 -25.19 -46.02
N SER A 220 10.69 -26.35 -45.98
CA SER A 220 12.00 -26.58 -46.59
C SER A 220 11.92 -26.46 -48.12
N PRO A 221 12.87 -25.78 -48.78
CA PRO A 221 13.10 -25.97 -50.20
C PRO A 221 14.32 -26.87 -50.43
N HIS A 222 14.07 -27.99 -51.09
CA HIS A 222 15.06 -28.81 -51.78
C HIS A 222 15.81 -27.99 -52.85
N SER A 223 17.14 -28.11 -52.86
CA SER A 223 17.98 -27.75 -54.01
C SER A 223 17.64 -28.57 -55.25
N PRO A 224 17.85 -28.00 -56.45
CA PRO A 224 18.48 -28.77 -57.50
C PRO A 224 19.58 -28.01 -58.27
N ARG A 225 20.63 -28.78 -58.56
CA ARG A 225 21.75 -28.62 -59.52
C ARG A 225 22.91 -27.72 -59.13
#